data_AF-K1Q2J8-F1
#
_entry.id   AF-K1Q2J8-F1
#
_cell.length_a   1.000
_cell.length_b   1.000
_cell.length_c   1.000
_cell.angle_alpha   90.00
_cell.angle_beta   90.00
_cell.angle_gamma   90.00
#
_symmetry.space_group_name_H-M   'P 1'
#
loop_
_entity.id
_entity.type
_entity.pdbx_description
1 polymer ?
#
loop_
_entity_poly.entity_id
_entity_poly.type
_entity_poly.pdbx_seq_one_letter_code
_entity_poly.pdbx_strand_id
1 'polypeptide(L)'
;MRGDVTKLKVDVLVNAANGMLGLALAISKAGGKSIQEESRTYFVSKGTVPDGVAIPAQPGEFSCKRLIHAAGPRWRDGSHNEEQLLKKAIFKCLELTDRYKHSSIAIPALSAGVLGYPVAESVRVILDAIESYIKTVPSSSIKEVYFCDVDDTIVKEFVICLKRKFGLEVKEFSGDEHVQKSPVENTGSDSEEEKPRRSRSRSEKPICEIKVISGELAKMRVDVIVSSTDKSLNLTLAATSKSLLRAGGESLQDECIMKYKHGVQPGEVAMTMGGNLHCKQVYHGTIKKWDHNRGDALNKFTEFVDNCLRTADKNWMSTIAFPAIGTGRLGYSPDLSAKTMLKCCRDFLRHNSSTLLKEIIFVVYHEDKDTLQTFQSVMSLEDVSRGTETSRSSYPQRRSTDYGRKDKSFKSNKLNFEIHQGDITQERSDVVVNRVTESLDLSKGAASKAILKAAGDNIQTECRRGGKSYI
;
A
#
# COMPACT_ATOMS: atom_id res chain seq x y z
N MET A 1 6.09 -29.59 -1.46
CA MET A 1 6.75 -30.12 -2.68
C MET A 1 7.42 -28.99 -3.42
N ARG A 2 8.59 -29.22 -4.01
CA ARG A 2 9.22 -28.23 -4.90
C ARG A 2 8.69 -28.42 -6.31
N GLY A 3 8.20 -27.37 -6.93
CA GLY A 3 7.62 -27.47 -8.26
C GLY A 3 6.91 -26.21 -8.74
N ASP A 4 6.53 -26.23 -10.01
CA ASP A 4 5.72 -25.17 -10.61
C ASP A 4 4.24 -25.43 -10.31
N VAL A 5 3.64 -24.56 -9.51
CA VAL A 5 2.23 -24.67 -9.10
C VAL A 5 1.27 -24.70 -10.30
N THR A 6 1.66 -24.11 -11.44
CA THR A 6 0.85 -24.06 -12.66
C THR A 6 0.71 -25.42 -13.35
N LYS A 7 1.57 -26.39 -13.00
CA LYS A 7 1.59 -27.74 -13.58
C LYS A 7 0.96 -28.80 -12.67
N LEU A 8 0.50 -28.41 -11.48
CA LEU A 8 -0.10 -29.36 -10.53
C LEU A 8 -1.47 -29.84 -11.00
N LYS A 9 -1.68 -31.15 -10.89
CA LYS A 9 -2.98 -31.78 -11.09
C LYS A 9 -3.77 -31.78 -9.80
N VAL A 10 -4.47 -30.68 -9.55
CA VAL A 10 -5.36 -30.49 -8.39
C VAL A 10 -6.72 -29.98 -8.86
N ASP A 11 -7.77 -30.20 -8.07
CA ASP A 11 -9.10 -29.68 -8.39
C ASP A 11 -9.13 -28.15 -8.27
N VAL A 12 -8.46 -27.59 -7.26
CA VAL A 12 -8.46 -26.16 -7.00
C VAL A 12 -7.04 -25.60 -6.89
N LEU A 13 -6.77 -24.54 -7.64
CA LEU A 13 -5.54 -23.76 -7.53
C LEU A 13 -5.83 -22.45 -6.79
N VAL A 14 -5.02 -22.09 -5.79
CA VAL A 14 -5.12 -20.80 -5.11
C VAL A 14 -4.06 -19.84 -5.64
N ASN A 15 -4.49 -18.71 -6.19
CA ASN A 15 -3.64 -17.57 -6.50
C ASN A 15 -3.48 -16.69 -5.26
N ALA A 16 -2.23 -16.41 -4.89
CA ALA A 16 -1.91 -15.37 -3.92
C ALA A 16 -2.20 -14.00 -4.54
N ALA A 17 -3.42 -13.52 -4.31
CA ALA A 17 -3.92 -12.31 -4.89
C ALA A 17 -3.63 -11.11 -4.00
N ASN A 18 -3.64 -9.95 -4.64
CA ASN A 18 -3.80 -8.70 -3.94
C ASN A 18 -5.28 -8.27 -4.06
N GLY A 19 -5.69 -7.22 -3.36
CA GLY A 19 -7.00 -6.59 -3.38
C GLY A 19 -7.46 -6.05 -4.74
N MET A 20 -6.65 -6.14 -5.80
CA MET A 20 -7.10 -5.94 -7.17
C MET A 20 -7.25 -7.26 -7.95
N LEU A 21 -7.24 -8.39 -7.24
CA LEU A 21 -7.15 -9.72 -7.83
C LEU A 21 -5.90 -9.90 -8.70
N GLY A 22 -4.82 -9.17 -8.38
CA GLY A 22 -3.53 -9.31 -9.06
C GLY A 22 -3.07 -10.77 -9.06
N LEU A 23 -2.69 -11.25 -10.23
CA LEU A 23 -2.21 -12.62 -10.40
C LEU A 23 -0.72 -12.69 -10.06
N ALA A 24 -0.29 -13.76 -9.41
CA ALA A 24 1.12 -14.12 -9.40
C ALA A 24 1.61 -14.23 -10.85
N LEU A 25 2.80 -13.74 -11.14
CA LEU A 25 3.31 -13.65 -12.53
C LEU A 25 3.24 -15.00 -13.26
N ALA A 26 3.56 -16.09 -12.56
CA ALA A 26 3.46 -17.45 -13.09
C ALA A 26 2.01 -17.81 -13.46
N ILE A 27 1.04 -17.50 -12.58
CA ILE A 27 -0.38 -17.76 -12.81
C ILE A 27 -0.93 -16.90 -13.95
N SER A 28 -0.56 -15.62 -14.02
CA SER A 28 -0.96 -14.72 -15.12
C SER A 28 -0.49 -15.24 -16.48
N LYS A 29 0.76 -15.71 -16.55
CA LYS A 29 1.36 -16.22 -17.79
C LYS A 29 0.74 -17.55 -18.22
N ALA A 30 0.50 -18.46 -17.28
CA ALA A 30 0.02 -19.81 -17.58
C ALA A 30 -1.49 -19.92 -17.72
N GLY A 31 -2.26 -19.03 -17.09
CA GLY A 31 -3.72 -19.09 -17.07
C GLY A 31 -4.42 -18.51 -18.30
N GLY A 32 -3.68 -17.88 -19.20
CA GLY A 32 -4.22 -17.23 -20.40
C GLY A 32 -4.89 -15.88 -20.12
N LYS A 33 -5.28 -15.18 -21.20
CA LYS A 33 -5.87 -13.83 -21.13
C LYS A 33 -7.22 -13.79 -20.42
N SER A 34 -7.96 -14.88 -20.42
CA SER A 34 -9.32 -14.97 -19.86
C SER A 34 -9.36 -14.69 -18.36
N ILE A 35 -8.36 -15.16 -17.59
CA ILE A 35 -8.31 -14.95 -16.14
C ILE A 35 -8.04 -13.48 -15.80
N GLN A 36 -7.18 -12.82 -16.58
CA GLN A 36 -6.90 -11.40 -16.40
C GLN A 36 -8.14 -10.56 -16.74
N GLU A 37 -8.90 -10.95 -17.75
CA GLU A 37 -10.13 -10.28 -18.15
C GLU A 37 -11.27 -10.48 -17.14
N GLU A 38 -11.39 -11.68 -16.56
CA GLU A 38 -12.33 -11.96 -15.46
C GLU A 38 -11.98 -11.12 -14.22
N SER A 39 -10.70 -11.07 -13.85
CA SER A 39 -10.20 -10.23 -12.75
C SER A 39 -10.47 -8.74 -13.00
N ARG A 40 -10.26 -8.28 -14.24
CA ARG A 40 -10.56 -6.91 -14.68
C ARG A 40 -12.04 -6.62 -14.56
N THR A 41 -12.90 -7.51 -15.07
CA THR A 41 -14.36 -7.38 -15.02
C THR A 41 -14.86 -7.33 -13.58
N TYR A 42 -14.30 -8.18 -12.71
CA TYR A 42 -14.60 -8.14 -11.28
C TYR A 42 -14.20 -6.79 -10.67
N PHE A 43 -12.97 -6.33 -10.89
CA PHE A 43 -12.50 -5.04 -10.38
C PHE A 43 -13.35 -3.88 -10.92
N VAL A 44 -13.79 -3.97 -12.18
CA VAL A 44 -14.65 -2.95 -12.80
C VAL A 44 -16.03 -2.89 -12.14
N SER A 45 -16.61 -4.05 -11.84
CA SER A 45 -17.98 -4.15 -11.33
C SER A 45 -18.11 -4.09 -9.80
N LYS A 46 -17.09 -4.53 -9.06
CA LYS A 46 -17.12 -4.68 -7.59
C LYS A 46 -16.06 -3.88 -6.85
N GLY A 47 -15.07 -3.34 -7.55
CA GLY A 47 -13.96 -2.60 -6.94
C GLY A 47 -12.90 -3.50 -6.29
N THR A 48 -12.18 -2.97 -5.31
CA THR A 48 -11.10 -3.68 -4.62
C THR A 48 -11.64 -4.74 -3.65
N VAL A 49 -10.95 -5.88 -3.59
CA VAL A 49 -11.17 -6.97 -2.64
C VAL A 49 -10.45 -6.67 -1.32
N PRO A 50 -11.15 -6.69 -0.17
CA PRO A 50 -10.52 -6.54 1.13
C PRO A 50 -9.60 -7.73 1.49
N ASP A 51 -8.62 -7.49 2.35
CA ASP A 51 -7.81 -8.54 2.95
C ASP A 51 -8.70 -9.56 3.69
N GLY A 52 -8.31 -10.83 3.67
CA GLY A 52 -9.07 -11.93 4.28
C GLY A 52 -10.25 -12.43 3.45
N VAL A 53 -10.31 -12.09 2.15
CA VAL A 53 -11.37 -12.53 1.23
C VAL A 53 -10.77 -13.45 0.16
N ALA A 54 -11.56 -14.44 -0.27
CA ALA A 54 -11.23 -15.30 -1.41
C ALA A 54 -12.37 -15.26 -2.44
N ILE A 55 -12.03 -15.11 -3.72
CA ILE A 55 -12.98 -14.99 -4.84
C ILE A 55 -12.77 -16.17 -5.80
N PRO A 56 -13.81 -16.98 -6.11
CA PRO A 56 -13.71 -18.01 -7.13
C PRO A 56 -13.66 -17.38 -8.53
N ALA A 57 -12.88 -17.99 -9.41
CA ALA A 57 -12.74 -17.60 -10.82
C ALA A 57 -12.74 -18.84 -11.72
N GLN A 58 -12.87 -18.66 -13.04
CA GLN A 58 -12.67 -19.74 -13.98
C GLN A 58 -11.18 -20.16 -14.02
N PRO A 59 -10.90 -21.45 -14.32
CA PRO A 59 -9.52 -21.94 -14.36
C PRO A 59 -8.72 -21.43 -15.58
N GLY A 60 -9.34 -20.75 -16.54
CA GLY A 60 -8.67 -20.32 -17.77
C GLY A 60 -8.05 -21.50 -18.50
N GLU A 61 -6.73 -21.43 -18.76
CA GLU A 61 -5.96 -22.50 -19.42
C GLU A 61 -5.39 -23.56 -18.45
N PHE A 62 -5.65 -23.45 -17.14
CA PHE A 62 -5.19 -24.46 -16.18
C PHE A 62 -5.97 -25.77 -16.31
N SER A 63 -5.30 -26.89 -16.01
CA SER A 63 -5.93 -28.22 -15.91
C SER A 63 -6.77 -28.43 -14.64
N CYS A 64 -6.80 -27.46 -13.72
CA CYS A 64 -7.63 -27.55 -12.52
C CYS A 64 -9.11 -27.29 -12.84
N LYS A 65 -10.00 -27.69 -11.93
CA LYS A 65 -11.45 -27.44 -12.06
C LYS A 65 -11.81 -26.01 -11.70
N ARG A 66 -11.03 -25.37 -10.82
CA ARG A 66 -11.31 -24.03 -10.31
C ARG A 66 -10.03 -23.27 -9.94
N LEU A 67 -10.04 -21.96 -10.20
CA LEU A 67 -9.08 -21.02 -9.62
C LEU A 67 -9.75 -20.24 -8.49
N ILE A 68 -9.02 -19.97 -7.41
CA ILE A 68 -9.44 -19.07 -6.33
C ILE A 68 -8.40 -17.98 -6.16
N HIS A 69 -8.82 -16.72 -6.21
CA HIS A 69 -7.97 -15.59 -5.85
C HIS A 69 -8.14 -15.28 -4.36
N ALA A 70 -7.08 -15.48 -3.57
CA ALA A 70 -7.09 -15.21 -2.14
C ALA A 70 -6.34 -13.91 -1.84
N ALA A 71 -7.03 -12.90 -1.29
CA ALA A 71 -6.43 -11.65 -0.84
C ALA A 71 -5.92 -11.81 0.60
N GLY A 72 -4.62 -12.08 0.75
CA GLY A 72 -3.95 -12.10 2.05
C GLY A 72 -3.58 -10.70 2.53
N PRO A 73 -3.37 -10.49 3.84
CA PRO A 73 -2.98 -9.19 4.38
C PRO A 73 -1.52 -8.86 4.08
N ARG A 74 -1.22 -7.56 3.99
CA ARG A 74 0.17 -7.07 4.06
C ARG A 74 0.69 -7.19 5.48
N TRP A 75 1.90 -7.71 5.63
CA TRP A 75 2.61 -7.67 6.90
C TRP A 75 3.16 -6.29 7.21
N ARG A 76 2.86 -5.79 8.40
CA ARG A 76 3.43 -4.54 8.92
C ARG A 76 4.38 -4.86 10.06
N ASP A 77 3.82 -5.44 11.11
CA ASP A 77 4.52 -5.79 12.34
C ASP A 77 3.85 -6.92 13.13
N GLY A 78 2.73 -7.47 12.64
CA GLY A 78 1.97 -8.52 13.31
C GLY A 78 0.96 -8.02 14.34
N SER A 79 0.79 -6.70 14.50
CA SER A 79 -0.12 -6.08 15.47
C SER A 79 -1.37 -5.44 14.86
N HIS A 80 -1.60 -5.64 13.55
CA HIS A 80 -2.66 -5.03 12.75
C HIS A 80 -3.67 -6.06 12.22
N ASN A 81 -3.92 -7.12 13.00
CA ASN A 81 -4.79 -8.26 12.64
C ASN A 81 -4.32 -9.09 11.43
N GLU A 82 -3.03 -9.03 11.07
CA GLU A 82 -2.52 -9.77 9.92
C GLU A 82 -2.68 -11.28 10.07
N GLU A 83 -2.53 -11.83 11.27
CA GLU A 83 -2.78 -13.24 11.52
C GLU A 83 -4.26 -13.61 11.27
N GLN A 84 -5.20 -12.84 11.82
CA GLN A 84 -6.63 -13.09 11.71
C GLN A 84 -7.10 -12.97 10.25
N LEU A 85 -6.61 -11.97 9.52
CA LEU A 85 -6.93 -11.77 8.10
C LEU A 85 -6.36 -12.90 7.24
N LEU A 86 -5.13 -13.35 7.49
CA LEU A 86 -4.54 -14.47 6.77
C LEU A 86 -5.31 -15.77 7.05
N LYS A 87 -5.65 -16.05 8.32
CA LYS A 87 -6.52 -17.19 8.68
C LYS A 87 -7.85 -17.14 7.93
N LYS A 88 -8.50 -15.97 7.89
CA LYS A 88 -9.77 -15.76 7.21
C LYS A 88 -9.68 -16.04 5.71
N ALA A 89 -8.64 -15.57 5.02
CA ALA A 89 -8.43 -15.84 3.60
C ALA A 89 -8.33 -17.35 3.32
N ILE A 90 -7.51 -18.07 4.10
CA ILE A 90 -7.35 -19.52 3.97
C ILE A 90 -8.65 -20.26 4.26
N PHE A 91 -9.37 -19.87 5.31
CA PHE A 91 -10.68 -20.45 5.65
C PHE A 91 -11.65 -20.32 4.47
N LYS A 92 -11.68 -19.15 3.80
CA LYS A 92 -12.53 -18.93 2.62
C LYS A 92 -12.11 -19.76 1.40
N CYS A 93 -10.81 -20.00 1.19
CA CYS A 93 -10.36 -20.92 0.14
C CYS A 93 -10.90 -22.34 0.37
N LEU A 94 -10.84 -22.83 1.62
CA LEU A 94 -11.32 -24.16 1.99
C LEU A 94 -12.86 -24.25 1.89
N GLU A 95 -13.59 -23.26 2.40
CA GLU A 95 -15.06 -23.18 2.27
C GLU A 95 -15.51 -23.22 0.80
N LEU A 96 -14.83 -22.47 -0.08
CA LEU A 96 -15.16 -22.46 -1.51
C LEU A 96 -14.88 -23.82 -2.14
N THR A 97 -13.75 -24.44 -1.81
CA THR A 97 -13.39 -25.78 -2.31
C THR A 97 -14.45 -26.81 -1.91
N ASP A 98 -14.91 -26.78 -0.66
CA ASP A 98 -15.99 -27.65 -0.18
C ASP A 98 -17.35 -27.35 -0.81
N ARG A 99 -17.67 -26.07 -1.01
CA ARG A 99 -18.91 -25.64 -1.67
C ARG A 99 -19.01 -26.24 -3.07
N TYR A 100 -17.90 -26.33 -3.80
CA TYR A 100 -17.83 -26.93 -5.12
C TYR A 100 -17.56 -28.44 -5.12
N LYS A 101 -17.52 -29.09 -3.94
CA LYS A 101 -17.29 -30.53 -3.77
C LYS A 101 -15.98 -31.02 -4.40
N HIS A 102 -14.94 -30.20 -4.33
CA HIS A 102 -13.62 -30.52 -4.82
C HIS A 102 -12.78 -31.20 -3.74
N SER A 103 -11.95 -32.17 -4.11
CA SER A 103 -11.23 -33.02 -3.16
C SER A 103 -9.77 -32.63 -2.95
N SER A 104 -9.19 -31.80 -3.81
CA SER A 104 -7.79 -31.37 -3.73
C SER A 104 -7.62 -29.87 -3.95
N ILE A 105 -6.73 -29.25 -3.18
CA ILE A 105 -6.42 -27.82 -3.28
C ILE A 105 -4.91 -27.58 -3.17
N ALA A 106 -4.35 -26.73 -4.03
CA ALA A 106 -2.99 -26.22 -3.91
C ALA A 106 -3.00 -24.81 -3.30
N ILE A 107 -2.32 -24.63 -2.17
CA ILE A 107 -2.25 -23.37 -1.41
C ILE A 107 -0.79 -22.89 -1.38
N PRO A 108 -0.47 -21.68 -1.90
CA PRO A 108 0.88 -21.12 -1.83
C PRO A 108 1.20 -20.59 -0.42
N ALA A 109 2.43 -20.16 -0.17
CA ALA A 109 2.77 -19.35 1.00
C ALA A 109 2.14 -17.94 0.91
N LEU A 110 0.82 -17.88 1.14
CA LEU A 110 0.02 -16.69 0.99
C LEU A 110 0.59 -15.54 1.84
N SER A 111 0.66 -14.35 1.24
CA SER A 111 1.31 -13.16 1.78
C SER A 111 2.84 -13.20 1.98
N ALA A 112 3.53 -14.32 1.75
CA ALA A 112 4.97 -14.41 2.01
C ALA A 112 5.88 -13.74 0.95
N GLY A 113 5.31 -13.40 -0.21
CA GLY A 113 6.01 -12.69 -1.29
C GLY A 113 5.95 -11.16 -1.15
N VAL A 114 5.36 -10.49 -2.14
CA VAL A 114 5.25 -9.02 -2.21
C VAL A 114 4.56 -8.39 -0.99
N LEU A 115 3.74 -9.16 -0.26
CA LEU A 115 3.04 -8.71 0.94
C LEU A 115 3.92 -8.73 2.21
N GLY A 116 5.16 -9.21 2.12
CA GLY A 116 6.20 -9.06 3.14
C GLY A 116 5.98 -9.88 4.41
N TYR A 117 5.03 -10.81 4.41
CA TYR A 117 4.75 -11.67 5.56
C TYR A 117 5.95 -12.60 5.81
N PRO A 118 6.51 -12.65 7.03
CA PRO A 118 7.60 -13.57 7.32
C PRO A 118 7.19 -14.99 6.95
N VAL A 119 7.98 -15.66 6.12
CA VAL A 119 7.64 -16.98 5.54
C VAL A 119 7.23 -17.97 6.64
N ALA A 120 8.03 -18.07 7.71
CA ALA A 120 7.75 -18.95 8.85
C ALA A 120 6.40 -18.66 9.53
N GLU A 121 6.07 -17.38 9.75
CA GLU A 121 4.81 -16.99 10.37
C GLU A 121 3.63 -17.22 9.43
N SER A 122 3.76 -16.89 8.13
CA SER A 122 2.73 -17.15 7.14
C SER A 122 2.39 -18.64 7.07
N VAL A 123 3.40 -19.49 6.93
CA VAL A 123 3.26 -20.96 6.89
C VAL A 123 2.58 -21.47 8.16
N ARG A 124 3.04 -21.04 9.35
CA ARG A 124 2.42 -21.41 10.63
C ARG A 124 0.93 -21.07 10.63
N VAL A 125 0.57 -19.84 10.26
CA VAL A 125 -0.80 -19.34 10.26
C VAL A 125 -1.68 -20.08 9.24
N ILE A 126 -1.15 -20.41 8.05
CA ILE A 126 -1.83 -21.21 7.03
C ILE A 126 -2.17 -22.60 7.58
N LEU A 127 -1.20 -23.27 8.20
CA LEU A 127 -1.40 -24.60 8.78
C LEU A 127 -2.38 -24.58 9.96
N ASP A 128 -2.31 -23.55 10.82
CA ASP A 128 -3.28 -23.33 11.90
C ASP A 128 -4.71 -23.19 11.36
N ALA A 129 -4.89 -22.44 10.26
CA ALA A 129 -6.19 -22.23 9.64
C ALA A 129 -6.75 -23.52 9.04
N ILE A 130 -5.92 -24.31 8.35
CA ILE A 130 -6.32 -25.59 7.76
C ILE A 130 -6.72 -26.59 8.85
N GLU A 131 -5.90 -26.72 9.90
CA GLU A 131 -6.20 -27.60 11.03
C GLU A 131 -7.53 -27.20 11.70
N SER A 132 -7.71 -25.91 11.96
CA SER A 132 -8.94 -25.40 12.55
C SER A 132 -10.15 -25.69 11.66
N TYR A 133 -10.02 -25.48 10.34
CA TYR A 133 -11.10 -25.73 9.39
C TYR A 133 -11.53 -27.19 9.40
N ILE A 134 -10.58 -28.12 9.27
CA ILE A 134 -10.85 -29.57 9.24
C ILE A 134 -11.52 -30.03 10.54
N LYS A 135 -11.07 -29.51 11.71
CA LYS A 135 -11.71 -29.81 13.00
C LYS A 135 -13.14 -29.29 13.07
N THR A 136 -13.43 -28.14 12.47
CA THR A 136 -14.77 -27.52 12.48
C THR A 136 -15.71 -28.08 11.41
N VAL A 137 -15.19 -28.70 10.35
CA VAL A 137 -15.97 -29.24 9.22
C VAL A 137 -15.59 -30.71 8.96
N PRO A 138 -16.02 -31.67 9.81
CA PRO A 138 -15.62 -33.07 9.70
C PRO A 138 -16.08 -33.75 8.39
N SER A 139 -17.14 -33.22 7.76
CA SER A 139 -17.70 -33.70 6.49
C SER A 139 -17.07 -33.04 5.26
N SER A 140 -15.91 -32.41 5.41
CA SER A 140 -15.20 -31.78 4.29
C SER A 140 -14.93 -32.77 3.15
N SER A 141 -15.17 -32.30 1.93
CA SER A 141 -14.86 -33.01 0.69
C SER A 141 -13.36 -33.00 0.38
N ILE A 142 -12.61 -32.06 0.97
CA ILE A 142 -11.16 -31.93 0.81
C ILE A 142 -10.47 -33.15 1.44
N LYS A 143 -9.64 -33.83 0.64
CA LYS A 143 -8.82 -34.97 1.04
C LYS A 143 -7.34 -34.67 0.97
N GLU A 144 -6.95 -33.74 0.09
CA GLU A 144 -5.53 -33.44 -0.16
C GLU A 144 -5.31 -31.92 -0.20
N VAL A 145 -4.30 -31.46 0.54
CA VAL A 145 -3.83 -30.07 0.49
C VAL A 145 -2.37 -30.08 0.05
N TYR A 146 -2.07 -29.39 -1.04
CA TYR A 146 -0.75 -29.31 -1.64
C TYR A 146 -0.10 -27.97 -1.33
N PHE A 147 1.11 -28.01 -0.78
CA PHE A 147 1.97 -26.83 -0.63
C PHE A 147 3.10 -26.94 -1.65
N CYS A 148 3.09 -26.07 -2.67
CA CYS A 148 4.03 -26.11 -3.77
C CYS A 148 4.59 -24.73 -4.04
N ASP A 149 5.92 -24.66 -4.11
CA ASP A 149 6.65 -23.45 -4.49
C ASP A 149 7.89 -23.84 -5.31
N VAL A 150 8.32 -22.93 -6.17
CA VAL A 150 9.59 -23.06 -6.90
C VAL A 150 10.78 -22.74 -6.00
N ASP A 151 10.55 -21.92 -4.98
CA ASP A 151 11.53 -21.57 -3.95
C ASP A 151 11.63 -22.67 -2.89
N ASP A 152 12.77 -23.36 -2.91
CA ASP A 152 13.09 -24.43 -1.99
C ASP A 152 13.10 -23.99 -0.52
N THR A 153 13.36 -22.71 -0.23
CA THR A 153 13.33 -22.17 1.13
C THR A 153 11.90 -22.13 1.69
N ILE A 154 10.92 -21.79 0.86
CA ILE A 154 9.50 -21.79 1.24
C ILE A 154 9.03 -23.23 1.46
N VAL A 155 9.40 -24.15 0.58
CA VAL A 155 9.07 -25.58 0.72
C VAL A 155 9.64 -26.15 2.02
N LYS A 156 10.91 -25.87 2.32
CA LYS A 156 11.56 -26.26 3.57
C LYS A 156 10.83 -25.74 4.80
N GLU A 157 10.35 -24.49 4.76
CA GLU A 157 9.60 -23.93 5.87
C GLU A 157 8.26 -24.65 6.10
N PHE A 158 7.52 -24.98 5.03
CA PHE A 158 6.33 -25.84 5.13
C PHE A 158 6.66 -27.20 5.76
N VAL A 159 7.74 -27.86 5.33
CA VAL A 159 8.16 -29.15 5.88
C VAL A 159 8.48 -29.02 7.38
N ILE A 160 9.24 -27.99 7.78
CA ILE A 160 9.60 -27.74 9.18
C ILE A 160 8.34 -27.53 10.03
N CYS A 161 7.43 -26.67 9.60
CA CYS A 161 6.21 -26.37 10.35
C CYS A 161 5.26 -27.58 10.43
N LEU A 162 5.14 -28.36 9.35
CA LEU A 162 4.35 -29.60 9.35
C LEU A 162 4.91 -30.64 10.34
N LYS A 163 6.24 -30.87 10.32
CA LYS A 163 6.91 -31.78 11.26
C LYS A 163 6.69 -31.35 12.71
N ARG A 164 6.88 -30.06 13.00
CA ARG A 164 6.68 -29.50 14.35
C ARG A 164 5.23 -29.62 14.83
N LYS A 165 4.27 -29.39 13.95
CA LYS A 165 2.85 -29.28 14.33
C LYS A 165 2.14 -30.62 14.41
N PHE A 166 2.45 -31.55 13.51
CA PHE A 166 1.74 -32.81 13.38
C PHE A 166 2.60 -34.04 13.73
N GLY A 167 3.89 -33.88 13.98
CA GLY A 167 4.79 -35.01 14.30
C GLY A 167 4.90 -36.04 13.17
N LEU A 168 4.54 -35.68 11.94
CA LEU A 168 4.50 -36.59 10.80
C LEU A 168 5.89 -36.78 10.19
N GLU A 169 6.19 -38.00 9.76
CA GLU A 169 7.21 -38.25 8.74
C GLU A 169 6.76 -37.60 7.42
N VAL A 170 7.27 -36.40 7.14
CA VAL A 170 7.00 -35.72 5.86
C VAL A 170 7.88 -36.35 4.78
N LYS A 171 7.27 -37.10 3.87
CA LYS A 171 7.94 -37.56 2.65
C LYS A 171 8.10 -36.37 1.69
N GLU A 172 9.33 -36.01 1.38
CA GLU A 172 9.64 -35.00 0.37
C GLU A 172 9.50 -35.62 -1.03
N PHE A 173 8.64 -35.05 -1.87
CA PHE A 173 8.49 -35.47 -3.27
C PHE A 173 9.26 -34.50 -4.17
N SER A 174 10.26 -35.00 -4.90
CA SER A 174 10.84 -34.31 -6.07
C SER A 174 9.87 -34.41 -7.23
N GLY A 175 9.62 -33.28 -7.91
CA GLY A 175 8.49 -33.06 -8.82
C GLY A 175 8.38 -33.89 -10.11
N ASP A 176 9.10 -35.01 -10.24
CA ASP A 176 9.10 -35.85 -11.44
C ASP A 176 8.49 -37.27 -11.24
N GLU A 177 8.05 -37.64 -10.03
CA GLU A 177 7.46 -38.97 -9.81
C GLU A 177 5.93 -38.98 -9.78
N HIS A 178 5.35 -39.68 -10.75
CA HIS A 178 3.93 -39.99 -10.85
C HIS A 178 3.47 -40.88 -9.68
N VAL A 179 2.47 -40.42 -8.93
CA VAL A 179 1.85 -41.16 -7.82
C VAL A 179 1.19 -42.47 -8.32
N GLN A 180 1.82 -43.60 -8.03
CA GLN A 180 1.16 -44.91 -7.95
C GLN A 180 1.52 -45.59 -6.62
N LYS A 181 0.58 -46.40 -6.12
CA LYS A 181 0.49 -46.94 -4.75
C LYS A 181 1.65 -47.89 -4.38
N SER A 182 2.00 -47.84 -3.09
CA SER A 182 2.92 -48.67 -2.27
C SER A 182 2.66 -50.20 -2.33
N PRO A 183 3.52 -51.12 -1.81
CA PRO A 183 4.42 -50.95 -0.65
C PRO A 183 5.80 -51.68 -0.61
N VAL A 184 6.55 -51.37 0.47
CA VAL A 184 7.43 -52.22 1.33
C VAL A 184 8.89 -51.72 1.52
N GLU A 185 9.19 -51.46 2.80
CA GLU A 185 10.42 -51.42 3.64
C GLU A 185 11.81 -51.68 3.01
N ASN A 186 12.84 -50.90 3.38
CA ASN A 186 13.71 -51.20 4.54
C ASN A 186 14.78 -50.09 4.80
N THR A 187 15.30 -50.15 6.01
CA THR A 187 16.23 -49.31 6.80
C THR A 187 17.61 -48.96 6.20
N GLY A 188 18.21 -47.86 6.67
CA GLY A 188 19.62 -47.52 6.49
C GLY A 188 20.00 -46.13 7.04
N SER A 189 21.00 -46.09 7.91
CA SER A 189 21.42 -45.01 8.80
C SER A 189 22.46 -44.03 8.23
N ASP A 190 22.65 -42.94 8.98
CA ASP A 190 23.90 -42.24 9.30
C ASP A 190 24.26 -40.86 8.70
N SER A 191 24.68 -40.04 9.68
CA SER A 191 25.66 -38.96 9.69
C SER A 191 25.19 -37.51 9.42
N GLU A 192 25.18 -36.77 10.53
CA GLU A 192 25.10 -35.32 10.64
C GLU A 192 26.45 -34.69 10.21
N GLU A 193 26.39 -33.60 9.43
CA GLU A 193 27.53 -32.71 9.23
C GLU A 193 27.13 -31.24 9.46
N GLU A 194 27.98 -30.56 10.22
CA GLU A 194 27.78 -29.24 10.83
C GLU A 194 27.62 -28.08 9.83
N LYS A 195 26.75 -27.12 10.18
CA LYS A 195 26.61 -25.82 9.49
C LYS A 195 27.43 -24.72 10.20
N PRO A 196 28.11 -23.83 9.46
CA PRO A 196 28.64 -22.60 10.04
C PRO A 196 27.53 -21.55 10.20
N ARG A 197 27.50 -20.92 11.38
CA ARG A 197 26.60 -19.82 11.75
C ARG A 197 26.93 -18.57 10.91
N ARG A 198 26.02 -18.15 10.03
CA ARG A 198 26.08 -16.83 9.39
C ARG A 198 25.22 -15.81 10.16
N SER A 199 25.88 -14.75 10.56
CA SER A 199 25.37 -13.54 11.20
C SER A 199 24.20 -12.92 10.44
N ARG A 200 23.12 -12.61 11.17
CA ARG A 200 21.98 -11.81 10.68
C ARG A 200 22.47 -10.43 10.23
N SER A 201 22.57 -10.22 8.92
CA SER A 201 22.64 -8.87 8.34
C SER A 201 21.27 -8.21 8.53
N ARG A 202 21.23 -7.14 9.31
CA ARG A 202 20.09 -6.25 9.49
C ARG A 202 19.75 -5.67 8.11
N SER A 203 18.65 -6.11 7.49
CA SER A 203 18.21 -5.61 6.19
C SER A 203 17.91 -4.11 6.31
N GLU A 204 18.66 -3.29 5.58
CA GLU A 204 18.39 -1.86 5.45
C GLU A 204 17.02 -1.70 4.78
N LYS A 205 16.14 -0.89 5.40
CA LYS A 205 14.81 -0.61 4.85
C LYS A 205 14.96 0.06 3.48
N PRO A 206 14.19 -0.33 2.45
CA PRO A 206 14.24 0.37 1.17
C PRO A 206 13.79 1.82 1.35
N ILE A 207 14.65 2.76 0.96
CA ILE A 207 14.34 4.19 0.94
C ILE A 207 13.53 4.46 -0.33
N CYS A 208 12.35 5.08 -0.19
CA CYS A 208 11.59 5.57 -1.35
C CYS A 208 12.28 6.80 -1.95
N GLU A 209 12.58 6.76 -3.24
CA GLU A 209 13.25 7.82 -3.98
C GLU A 209 12.22 8.74 -4.65
N ILE A 210 12.47 10.05 -4.61
CA ILE A 210 11.65 11.06 -5.30
C ILE A 210 12.47 11.65 -6.45
N LYS A 211 11.97 11.58 -7.68
CA LYS A 211 12.69 12.01 -8.90
C LYS A 211 11.89 13.00 -9.73
N VAL A 212 12.59 13.81 -10.51
CA VAL A 212 12.01 14.62 -11.60
C VAL A 212 12.58 14.13 -12.92
N ILE A 213 11.73 13.81 -13.88
CA ILE A 213 12.11 13.33 -15.21
C ILE A 213 11.48 14.22 -16.28
N SER A 214 12.26 14.54 -17.31
CA SER A 214 11.77 15.16 -18.54
C SER A 214 11.22 14.07 -19.47
N GLY A 215 9.93 14.14 -19.84
CA GLY A 215 9.34 13.13 -20.70
C GLY A 215 7.82 13.19 -20.84
N GLU A 216 7.27 12.22 -21.57
CA GLU A 216 5.82 12.07 -21.74
C GLU A 216 5.24 11.10 -20.72
N LEU A 217 4.28 11.57 -19.93
CA LEU A 217 3.64 10.75 -18.90
C LEU A 217 3.02 9.46 -19.47
N ALA A 218 2.47 9.51 -20.68
CA ALA A 218 1.85 8.36 -21.36
C ALA A 218 2.86 7.24 -21.75
N LYS A 219 4.16 7.53 -21.77
CA LYS A 219 5.22 6.57 -22.10
C LYS A 219 5.88 5.94 -20.88
N MET A 220 5.47 6.34 -19.67
CA MET A 220 6.06 5.87 -18.43
C MET A 220 5.78 4.37 -18.20
N ARG A 221 6.79 3.67 -17.68
CA ARG A 221 6.68 2.27 -17.23
C ARG A 221 6.72 2.24 -15.71
N VAL A 222 5.55 2.37 -15.11
CA VAL A 222 5.36 2.50 -13.65
C VAL A 222 4.12 1.74 -13.24
N ASP A 223 3.95 1.47 -11.95
CA ASP A 223 2.74 0.82 -11.47
C ASP A 223 1.51 1.74 -11.59
N VAL A 224 1.66 3.02 -11.27
CA VAL A 224 0.58 4.02 -11.30
C VAL A 224 0.97 5.26 -12.09
N ILE A 225 0.07 5.71 -12.96
CA ILE A 225 0.13 7.04 -13.60
C ILE A 225 -0.99 7.92 -13.02
N VAL A 226 -0.68 9.15 -12.63
CA VAL A 226 -1.68 10.11 -12.14
C VAL A 226 -2.14 11.03 -13.26
N SER A 227 -3.44 11.10 -13.47
CA SER A 227 -4.11 11.94 -14.46
C SER A 227 -4.85 13.07 -13.74
N SER A 228 -4.54 14.31 -14.10
CA SER A 228 -5.34 15.46 -13.68
C SER A 228 -6.35 15.78 -14.77
N THR A 229 -7.64 15.74 -14.42
CA THR A 229 -8.76 15.99 -15.33
C THR A 229 -9.86 16.79 -14.61
N ASP A 230 -10.98 17.01 -15.29
CA ASP A 230 -12.14 17.71 -14.73
C ASP A 230 -12.99 16.79 -13.83
N LYS A 231 -13.91 17.37 -13.06
CA LYS A 231 -14.76 16.66 -12.10
C LYS A 231 -15.65 15.58 -12.73
N SER A 232 -16.04 15.69 -14.01
CA SER A 232 -16.84 14.68 -14.68
C SER A 232 -16.02 13.50 -15.19
N LEU A 233 -14.69 13.50 -14.98
CA LEU A 233 -13.77 12.49 -15.51
C LEU A 233 -13.89 12.34 -17.03
N ASN A 234 -14.10 13.45 -17.75
CA ASN A 234 -14.05 13.43 -19.21
C ASN A 234 -12.59 13.59 -19.64
N LEU A 235 -11.98 12.48 -19.99
CA LEU A 235 -10.56 12.38 -20.31
C LEU A 235 -10.21 13.06 -21.64
N THR A 236 -11.18 13.56 -22.41
CA THR A 236 -10.93 14.28 -23.67
C THR A 236 -10.61 15.76 -23.47
N LEU A 237 -10.83 16.33 -22.28
CA LEU A 237 -10.83 17.78 -22.05
C LEU A 237 -9.46 18.37 -21.69
N ALA A 238 -8.68 17.71 -20.83
CA ALA A 238 -7.39 18.21 -20.36
C ALA A 238 -6.24 17.58 -21.16
N ALA A 239 -5.15 18.34 -21.39
CA ALA A 239 -4.04 17.86 -22.23
C ALA A 239 -3.43 16.56 -21.69
N THR A 240 -3.20 16.48 -20.37
CA THR A 240 -2.67 15.29 -19.71
C THR A 240 -3.61 14.10 -19.86
N SER A 241 -4.90 14.25 -19.50
CA SER A 241 -5.87 13.15 -19.59
C SER A 241 -6.12 12.71 -21.03
N LYS A 242 -6.13 13.64 -21.99
CA LYS A 242 -6.28 13.35 -23.42
C LYS A 242 -5.10 12.55 -23.97
N SER A 243 -3.88 12.89 -23.57
CA SER A 243 -2.69 12.13 -23.96
C SER A 243 -2.73 10.71 -23.40
N LEU A 244 -3.19 10.55 -22.15
CA LEU A 244 -3.35 9.23 -21.53
C LEU A 244 -4.47 8.42 -22.18
N LEU A 245 -5.61 9.03 -22.50
CA LEU A 245 -6.71 8.37 -23.21
C LEU A 245 -6.26 7.87 -24.59
N ARG A 246 -5.56 8.70 -25.36
CA ARG A 246 -5.06 8.32 -26.69
C ARG A 246 -4.11 7.11 -26.64
N ALA A 247 -3.25 7.05 -25.63
CA ALA A 247 -2.28 5.96 -25.48
C ALA A 247 -2.88 4.72 -24.79
N GLY A 248 -3.78 4.92 -23.84
CA GLY A 248 -4.42 3.86 -23.04
C GLY A 248 -5.67 3.25 -23.66
N GLY A 249 -6.28 3.90 -24.65
CA GLY A 249 -7.49 3.46 -25.32
C GLY A 249 -8.79 3.80 -24.56
N GLU A 250 -9.92 3.62 -25.25
CA GLU A 250 -11.26 4.01 -24.77
C GLU A 250 -11.67 3.31 -23.46
N SER A 251 -11.09 2.15 -23.14
CA SER A 251 -11.36 1.44 -21.89
C SER A 251 -11.12 2.31 -20.64
N LEU A 252 -10.20 3.28 -20.72
CA LEU A 252 -10.00 4.24 -19.62
C LEU A 252 -11.25 5.11 -19.38
N GLN A 253 -11.84 5.64 -20.46
CA GLN A 253 -13.03 6.47 -20.38
C GLN A 253 -14.26 5.65 -19.99
N ASP A 254 -14.38 4.43 -20.53
CA ASP A 254 -15.47 3.50 -20.20
C ASP A 254 -15.47 3.16 -18.71
N GLU A 255 -14.30 2.85 -18.12
CA GLU A 255 -14.19 2.60 -16.68
C GLU A 255 -14.55 3.82 -15.84
N CYS A 256 -14.16 5.03 -16.26
CA CYS A 256 -14.58 6.27 -15.59
C CYS A 256 -16.11 6.41 -15.60
N ILE A 257 -16.76 6.22 -16.74
CA ILE A 257 -18.22 6.34 -16.89
C ILE A 257 -18.95 5.27 -16.06
N MET A 258 -18.46 4.02 -16.09
CA MET A 258 -19.12 2.91 -15.39
C MET A 258 -19.01 3.02 -13.87
N LYS A 259 -17.83 3.34 -13.34
CA LYS A 259 -17.56 3.36 -11.89
C LYS A 259 -17.94 4.68 -11.21
N TYR A 260 -17.80 5.79 -11.92
CA TYR A 260 -17.89 7.13 -11.36
C TYR A 260 -18.95 7.96 -12.09
N LYS A 261 -20.19 7.45 -12.12
CA LYS A 261 -21.33 8.06 -12.83
C LYS A 261 -21.60 9.53 -12.46
N HIS A 262 -21.23 9.92 -11.24
CA HIS A 262 -21.42 11.28 -10.72
C HIS A 262 -20.12 12.10 -10.71
N GLY A 263 -19.06 11.58 -11.33
CA GLY A 263 -17.73 12.18 -11.31
C GLY A 263 -17.04 12.03 -9.95
N VAL A 264 -16.11 12.94 -9.67
CA VAL A 264 -15.34 13.04 -8.43
C VAL A 264 -15.32 14.46 -7.90
N GLN A 265 -15.18 14.61 -6.59
CA GLN A 265 -14.94 15.91 -5.96
C GLN A 265 -13.44 16.28 -6.00
N PRO A 266 -13.10 17.58 -5.92
CA PRO A 266 -11.72 17.99 -5.77
C PRO A 266 -11.05 17.33 -4.55
N GLY A 267 -9.88 16.74 -4.76
CA GLY A 267 -9.16 15.97 -3.74
C GLY A 267 -9.36 14.45 -3.84
N GLU A 268 -10.42 13.98 -4.50
CA GLU A 268 -10.71 12.55 -4.63
C GLU A 268 -9.93 11.88 -5.78
N VAL A 269 -9.80 10.55 -5.68
CA VAL A 269 -9.10 9.72 -6.66
C VAL A 269 -10.06 8.68 -7.26
N ALA A 270 -10.28 8.76 -8.57
CA ALA A 270 -10.90 7.72 -9.37
C ALA A 270 -9.85 6.77 -9.95
N MET A 271 -10.09 5.47 -9.85
CA MET A 271 -9.15 4.43 -10.30
C MET A 271 -9.68 3.68 -11.50
N THR A 272 -8.84 3.58 -12.52
CA THR A 272 -9.03 2.71 -13.69
C THR A 272 -7.83 1.81 -13.89
N MET A 273 -7.99 0.74 -14.65
CA MET A 273 -6.84 -0.05 -15.13
C MET A 273 -6.01 0.75 -16.12
N GLY A 274 -4.80 0.30 -16.46
CA GLY A 274 -3.91 1.01 -17.39
C GLY A 274 -4.38 1.06 -18.85
N GLY A 275 -5.36 0.23 -19.24
CA GLY A 275 -5.69 0.02 -20.65
C GLY A 275 -4.44 -0.46 -21.41
N ASN A 276 -4.12 0.22 -22.50
CA ASN A 276 -2.92 -0.01 -23.31
C ASN A 276 -1.64 0.68 -22.78
N LEU A 277 -1.72 1.45 -21.69
CA LEU A 277 -0.54 2.08 -21.08
C LEU A 277 0.37 1.02 -20.44
N HIS A 278 1.66 1.34 -20.30
CA HIS A 278 2.61 0.51 -19.57
C HIS A 278 2.54 0.71 -18.04
N CYS A 279 1.32 0.79 -17.52
CA CYS A 279 1.06 0.86 -16.09
C CYS A 279 -0.05 -0.08 -15.65
N LYS A 280 -0.06 -0.42 -14.36
CA LYS A 280 -1.15 -1.23 -13.79
C LYS A 280 -2.41 -0.39 -13.67
N GLN A 281 -2.31 0.85 -13.19
CA GLN A 281 -3.45 1.73 -12.95
C GLN A 281 -3.23 3.17 -13.40
N VAL A 282 -4.33 3.84 -13.72
CA VAL A 282 -4.39 5.30 -13.82
C VAL A 282 -5.27 5.85 -12.70
N TYR A 283 -4.72 6.80 -11.95
CA TYR A 283 -5.41 7.54 -10.89
C TYR A 283 -5.85 8.89 -11.45
N HIS A 284 -7.13 9.02 -11.71
CA HIS A 284 -7.73 10.23 -12.22
C HIS A 284 -8.25 11.06 -11.06
N GLY A 285 -8.08 12.36 -11.13
CA GLY A 285 -8.79 13.24 -10.23
C GLY A 285 -8.72 14.68 -10.65
N THR A 286 -9.33 15.51 -9.83
CA THR A 286 -9.48 16.93 -10.11
C THR A 286 -9.03 17.75 -8.91
N ILE A 287 -8.51 18.93 -9.19
CA ILE A 287 -8.17 19.94 -8.18
C ILE A 287 -8.84 21.25 -8.57
N LYS A 288 -9.07 22.12 -7.58
CA LYS A 288 -9.65 23.45 -7.82
C LYS A 288 -8.68 24.33 -8.59
N LYS A 289 -9.22 25.25 -9.39
CA LYS A 289 -8.44 26.37 -9.96
C LYS A 289 -7.80 27.16 -8.82
N TRP A 290 -6.58 27.64 -9.03
CA TRP A 290 -5.86 28.43 -8.05
C TRP A 290 -6.66 29.68 -7.65
N ASP A 291 -6.90 29.82 -6.34
CA ASP A 291 -7.73 30.88 -5.76
C ASP A 291 -6.89 32.01 -5.11
N HIS A 292 -5.56 31.92 -5.19
CA HIS A 292 -4.61 32.81 -4.53
C HIS A 292 -4.72 32.79 -2.99
N ASN A 293 -4.85 31.60 -2.40
CA ASN A 293 -5.03 31.37 -0.96
C ASN A 293 -6.30 32.03 -0.39
N ARG A 294 -7.34 32.25 -1.22
CA ARG A 294 -8.62 32.82 -0.77
C ARG A 294 -9.65 31.77 -0.39
N GLY A 295 -9.37 30.50 -0.65
CA GLY A 295 -10.23 29.38 -0.35
C GLY A 295 -9.42 28.13 -0.02
N ASP A 296 -9.97 26.97 -0.37
CA ASP A 296 -9.41 25.66 -0.06
C ASP A 296 -8.67 25.01 -1.24
N ALA A 297 -8.34 25.76 -2.31
CA ALA A 297 -7.73 25.19 -3.50
C ALA A 297 -6.41 24.45 -3.22
N LEU A 298 -5.53 25.04 -2.39
CA LEU A 298 -4.28 24.40 -1.97
C LEU A 298 -4.51 23.16 -1.11
N ASN A 299 -5.56 23.17 -0.27
CA ASN A 299 -5.92 22.02 0.56
C ASN A 299 -6.39 20.87 -0.33
N LYS A 300 -7.25 21.15 -1.33
CA LYS A 300 -7.72 20.13 -2.28
C LYS A 300 -6.62 19.61 -3.21
N PHE A 301 -5.63 20.44 -3.55
CA PHE A 301 -4.40 19.97 -4.19
C PHE A 301 -3.69 18.96 -3.29
N THR A 302 -3.38 19.36 -2.05
CA THR A 302 -2.65 18.54 -1.07
C THR A 302 -3.35 17.20 -0.83
N GLU A 303 -4.66 17.25 -0.62
CA GLU A 303 -5.53 16.09 -0.43
C GLU A 303 -5.48 15.14 -1.63
N PHE A 304 -5.51 15.66 -2.87
CA PHE A 304 -5.40 14.83 -4.06
C PHE A 304 -4.08 14.07 -4.13
N VAL A 305 -2.94 14.75 -3.90
CA VAL A 305 -1.62 14.10 -3.94
C VAL A 305 -1.48 13.06 -2.83
N ASP A 306 -1.87 13.40 -1.60
CA ASP A 306 -1.83 12.48 -0.45
C ASP A 306 -2.73 11.26 -0.70
N ASN A 307 -3.93 11.46 -1.24
CA ASN A 307 -4.84 10.38 -1.59
C ASN A 307 -4.26 9.48 -2.69
N CYS A 308 -3.59 10.03 -3.71
CA CYS A 308 -2.89 9.22 -4.71
C CYS A 308 -1.80 8.34 -4.08
N LEU A 309 -0.96 8.90 -3.19
CA LEU A 309 0.11 8.17 -2.53
C LEU A 309 -0.42 7.06 -1.60
N ARG A 310 -1.41 7.38 -0.77
CA ARG A 310 -2.07 6.40 0.12
C ARG A 310 -2.78 5.32 -0.66
N THR A 311 -3.43 5.66 -1.76
CA THR A 311 -4.12 4.70 -2.62
C THR A 311 -3.13 3.76 -3.30
N ALA A 312 -2.02 4.30 -3.81
CA ALA A 312 -0.94 3.50 -4.39
C ALA A 312 -0.34 2.54 -3.36
N ASP A 313 -0.07 3.03 -2.15
CA ASP A 313 0.42 2.19 -1.07
C ASP A 313 -0.59 1.12 -0.68
N LYS A 314 -1.87 1.46 -0.51
CA LYS A 314 -2.94 0.50 -0.20
C LYS A 314 -3.08 -0.58 -1.26
N ASN A 315 -2.86 -0.23 -2.53
CA ASN A 315 -2.95 -1.15 -3.67
C ASN A 315 -1.61 -1.83 -4.03
N TRP A 316 -0.61 -1.79 -3.14
CA TRP A 316 0.70 -2.44 -3.30
C TRP A 316 1.47 -2.03 -4.55
N MET A 317 1.39 -0.75 -4.87
CA MET A 317 2.14 -0.18 -5.96
C MET A 317 3.54 0.20 -5.48
N SER A 318 4.52 -0.06 -6.33
CA SER A 318 5.93 0.21 -6.06
C SER A 318 6.43 1.51 -6.70
N THR A 319 5.77 1.96 -7.76
CA THR A 319 6.16 3.19 -8.48
C THR A 319 4.94 4.01 -8.87
N ILE A 320 5.01 5.33 -8.70
CA ILE A 320 3.93 6.25 -9.08
C ILE A 320 4.51 7.46 -9.83
N ALA A 321 3.90 7.79 -10.97
CA ALA A 321 4.28 8.95 -11.77
C ALA A 321 3.18 10.03 -11.73
N PHE A 322 3.57 11.24 -11.33
CA PHE A 322 2.72 12.42 -11.35
C PHE A 322 3.13 13.39 -12.47
N PRO A 323 2.18 14.08 -13.13
CA PRO A 323 2.49 15.23 -13.96
C PRO A 323 2.84 16.45 -13.09
N ALA A 324 3.27 17.55 -13.70
CA ALA A 324 3.27 18.87 -13.04
C ALA A 324 1.83 19.34 -12.78
N ILE A 325 1.24 18.94 -11.66
CA ILE A 325 -0.19 19.15 -11.38
C ILE A 325 -0.49 20.66 -11.28
N GLY A 326 -1.53 21.11 -11.98
CA GLY A 326 -2.05 22.46 -11.84
C GLY A 326 -1.30 23.57 -12.60
N THR A 327 -0.12 23.27 -13.18
CA THR A 327 0.71 24.28 -13.87
C THR A 327 0.15 24.76 -15.21
N GLY A 328 -0.85 24.05 -15.74
CA GLY A 328 -1.58 24.47 -16.94
C GLY A 328 -2.72 25.45 -16.63
N ARG A 329 -3.91 25.19 -17.19
CA ARG A 329 -5.09 26.07 -17.13
C ARG A 329 -5.64 26.36 -15.72
N LEU A 330 -5.15 25.65 -14.71
CA LEU A 330 -5.58 25.80 -13.32
C LEU A 330 -4.83 26.93 -12.59
N GLY A 331 -3.76 27.47 -13.16
CA GLY A 331 -3.14 28.73 -12.70
C GLY A 331 -2.21 28.61 -11.50
N TYR A 332 -1.74 27.41 -11.15
CA TYR A 332 -0.69 27.24 -10.15
C TYR A 332 0.66 27.55 -10.80
N SER A 333 1.52 28.30 -10.11
CA SER A 333 2.90 28.46 -10.60
C SER A 333 3.65 27.13 -10.51
N PRO A 334 4.65 26.88 -11.39
CA PRO A 334 5.50 25.69 -11.29
C PRO A 334 6.15 25.51 -9.91
N ASP A 335 6.59 26.61 -9.29
CA ASP A 335 7.20 26.61 -7.96
C ASP A 335 6.22 26.16 -6.87
N LEU A 336 4.99 26.71 -6.88
CA LEU A 336 3.96 26.34 -5.92
C LEU A 336 3.54 24.87 -6.08
N SER A 337 3.38 24.42 -7.33
CA SER A 337 3.05 23.02 -7.64
C SER A 337 4.14 22.07 -7.14
N ALA A 338 5.40 22.32 -7.51
CA ALA A 338 6.53 21.49 -7.12
C ALA A 338 6.69 21.39 -5.61
N LYS A 339 6.67 22.53 -4.90
CA LYS A 339 6.79 22.57 -3.43
C LYS A 339 5.65 21.84 -2.74
N THR A 340 4.41 22.03 -3.21
CA THR A 340 3.24 21.37 -2.64
C THR A 340 3.33 19.85 -2.82
N MET A 341 3.66 19.38 -4.03
CA MET A 341 3.80 17.95 -4.32
C MET A 341 4.94 17.32 -3.51
N LEU A 342 6.11 17.96 -3.47
CA LEU A 342 7.27 17.47 -2.72
C LEU A 342 6.96 17.38 -1.21
N LYS A 343 6.31 18.40 -0.65
CA LYS A 343 5.85 18.39 0.75
C LYS A 343 4.93 17.21 1.01
N CYS A 344 3.92 16.98 0.16
CA CYS A 344 3.00 15.83 0.31
C CYS A 344 3.75 14.50 0.32
N CYS A 345 4.70 14.32 -0.61
CA CYS A 345 5.49 13.10 -0.68
C CYS A 345 6.31 12.87 0.59
N ARG A 346 6.95 13.92 1.12
CA ARG A 346 7.74 13.84 2.36
C ARG A 346 6.86 13.60 3.59
N ASP A 347 5.71 14.25 3.67
CA ASP A 347 4.73 14.01 4.74
C ASP A 347 4.25 12.57 4.71
N PHE A 348 3.89 12.05 3.53
CA PHE A 348 3.52 10.66 3.35
C PHE A 348 4.64 9.70 3.81
N LEU A 349 5.88 9.88 3.35
CA LEU A 349 7.00 9.00 3.69
C LEU A 349 7.35 9.02 5.19
N ARG A 350 7.20 10.17 5.87
CA ARG A 350 7.38 10.28 7.32
C ARG A 350 6.36 9.45 8.11
N HIS A 351 5.11 9.41 7.64
CA HIS A 351 4.03 8.71 8.32
C HIS A 351 3.87 7.25 7.90
N ASN A 352 4.51 6.82 6.80
CA ASN A 352 4.35 5.48 6.23
C ASN A 352 5.72 4.80 6.03
N SER A 353 6.45 4.59 7.13
CA SER A 353 7.81 4.02 7.11
C SER A 353 7.92 2.56 6.59
N SER A 354 6.78 1.91 6.35
CA SER A 354 6.66 0.56 5.77
C SER A 354 5.97 0.58 4.41
N THR A 355 5.97 1.72 3.71
CA THR A 355 5.38 1.83 2.37
C THR A 355 6.08 0.91 1.37
N LEU A 356 5.34 0.40 0.38
CA LEU A 356 5.91 -0.32 -0.76
C LEU A 356 6.35 0.59 -1.90
N LEU A 357 5.98 1.87 -1.87
CA LEU A 357 6.46 2.83 -2.86
C LEU A 357 7.99 2.94 -2.73
N LYS A 358 8.68 2.56 -3.80
CA LYS A 358 10.12 2.67 -3.98
C LYS A 358 10.48 3.92 -4.77
N GLU A 359 9.61 4.35 -5.69
CA GLU A 359 9.85 5.54 -6.51
C GLU A 359 8.59 6.39 -6.68
N ILE A 360 8.72 7.69 -6.43
CA ILE A 360 7.74 8.73 -6.75
C ILE A 360 8.38 9.62 -7.82
N ILE A 361 7.77 9.69 -8.99
CA ILE A 361 8.35 10.33 -10.17
C ILE A 361 7.48 11.51 -10.59
N PHE A 362 8.06 12.71 -10.67
CA PHE A 362 7.42 13.87 -11.27
C PHE A 362 7.87 13.97 -12.74
N VAL A 363 6.92 13.80 -13.66
CA VAL A 363 7.17 13.80 -15.10
C VAL A 363 6.73 15.15 -15.65
N VAL A 364 7.70 15.92 -16.14
CA VAL A 364 7.46 17.21 -16.80
C VAL A 364 7.66 17.04 -18.30
N TYR A 365 6.68 17.51 -19.08
CA TYR A 365 6.75 17.41 -20.54
C TYR A 365 8.01 18.09 -21.07
N HIS A 366 8.73 17.43 -21.97
CA HIS A 366 10.08 17.85 -22.37
C HIS A 366 10.14 19.22 -23.06
N GLU A 367 9.03 19.70 -23.62
CA GLU A 367 8.95 21.06 -24.20
C GLU A 367 8.73 22.16 -23.14
N ASP A 368 8.26 21.81 -21.94
CA ASP A 368 8.03 22.74 -20.83
C ASP A 368 9.29 22.91 -19.98
N LYS A 369 10.29 23.59 -20.56
CA LYS A 369 11.61 23.79 -19.94
C LYS A 369 11.54 24.59 -18.64
N ASP A 370 10.66 25.59 -18.55
CA ASP A 370 10.53 26.45 -17.38
C ASP A 370 9.97 25.68 -16.18
N THR A 371 8.92 24.88 -16.40
CA THR A 371 8.39 24.00 -15.35
C THR A 371 9.42 22.95 -14.96
N LEU A 372 10.13 22.36 -15.93
CA LEU A 372 11.14 21.34 -15.67
C LEU A 372 12.27 21.89 -14.79
N GLN A 373 12.82 23.04 -15.15
CA GLN A 373 13.88 23.69 -14.38
C GLN A 373 13.41 24.03 -12.97
N THR A 374 12.17 24.52 -12.82
CA THR A 374 11.61 24.84 -11.52
C THR A 374 11.48 23.60 -10.64
N PHE A 375 10.92 22.50 -11.17
CA PHE A 375 10.80 21.24 -10.44
C PHE A 375 12.18 20.68 -10.04
N GLN A 376 13.17 20.73 -10.92
CA GLN A 376 14.55 20.31 -10.63
C GLN A 376 15.20 21.17 -9.54
N SER A 377 14.99 22.50 -9.57
CA SER A 377 15.50 23.41 -8.55
C SER A 377 14.89 23.16 -7.19
N VAL A 378 13.57 22.93 -7.11
CA VAL A 378 12.88 22.65 -5.83
C VAL A 378 13.39 21.35 -5.20
N MET A 379 13.61 20.30 -6.01
CA MET A 379 14.20 19.06 -5.51
C MET A 379 15.62 19.25 -4.97
N SER A 380 16.46 19.98 -5.71
CA SER A 380 17.87 20.18 -5.35
C SER A 380 18.04 21.04 -4.10
N LEU A 381 17.29 22.15 -3.97
CA LEU A 381 17.40 23.08 -2.83
C LEU A 381 17.01 22.42 -1.51
N GLU A 382 16.01 21.54 -1.54
CA GLU A 382 15.53 20.89 -0.34
C GLU A 382 16.30 19.61 0.04
N ASP A 383 17.20 19.11 -0.83
CA ASP A 383 18.17 18.05 -0.49
C ASP A 383 19.43 18.62 0.19
N VAL A 384 19.85 19.85 -0.15
CA VAL A 384 20.93 20.57 0.55
C VAL A 384 20.56 20.83 2.02
N SER A 385 19.27 21.04 2.30
CA SER A 385 18.76 21.23 3.66
C SER A 385 18.84 19.96 4.53
N ARG A 386 19.04 18.78 3.93
CA ARG A 386 19.30 17.51 4.63
C ARG A 386 20.79 17.26 4.91
N GLY A 387 21.69 17.99 4.24
CA GLY A 387 23.14 17.77 4.31
C GLY A 387 23.89 18.55 5.40
N THR A 388 23.23 19.47 6.12
CA THR A 388 23.91 20.42 7.04
C THR A 388 23.66 20.21 8.52
N GLU A 389 23.25 19.01 8.97
CA GLU A 389 23.20 18.69 10.42
C GLU A 389 24.46 17.99 10.96
N THR A 390 25.50 17.83 10.16
CA THR A 390 26.81 17.38 10.68
C THR A 390 27.94 18.20 10.06
N SER A 391 28.69 18.87 10.93
CA SER A 391 30.05 19.44 10.76
C SER A 391 30.14 20.90 11.20
N ARG A 392 30.75 21.10 12.37
CA ARG A 392 31.34 22.37 12.83
C ARG A 392 32.42 22.84 11.84
N SER A 393 32.34 24.09 11.37
CA SER A 393 33.47 24.90 10.87
C SER A 393 32.93 26.31 10.51
N SER A 394 33.00 27.27 11.44
CA SER A 394 34.03 28.32 11.57
C SER A 394 34.05 29.36 10.43
N TYR A 395 33.44 30.51 10.69
CA TYR A 395 33.73 31.81 10.08
C TYR A 395 33.73 32.89 11.19
N PRO A 396 34.44 34.02 11.00
CA PRO A 396 35.30 34.61 12.02
C PRO A 396 34.58 35.51 13.01
N GLN A 397 35.12 35.53 14.23
CA GLN A 397 34.75 36.41 15.33
C GLN A 397 34.63 37.87 14.87
N ARG A 398 33.39 38.36 14.82
CA ARG A 398 33.08 39.76 15.04
C ARG A 398 32.45 39.91 16.42
N ARG A 399 32.92 40.96 17.10
CA ARG A 399 32.77 41.22 18.52
C ARG A 399 31.32 41.19 18.98
N SER A 400 31.16 40.60 20.16
CA SER A 400 29.99 40.58 21.04
C SER A 400 29.12 41.83 20.93
N THR A 401 27.89 41.63 20.47
CA THR A 401 26.72 42.39 20.95
C THR A 401 25.56 41.41 21.11
N ASP A 402 25.13 41.31 22.36
CA ASP A 402 24.00 40.57 22.90
C ASP A 402 22.72 40.68 22.02
N TYR A 403 22.18 39.55 21.57
CA TYR A 403 20.84 39.48 20.97
C TYR A 403 20.10 38.25 21.49
N GLY A 404 19.20 38.51 22.44
CA GLY A 404 18.23 37.57 22.96
C GLY A 404 17.26 37.03 21.91
N ARG A 405 16.93 35.76 22.11
CA ARG A 405 15.81 34.97 21.58
C ARG A 405 14.51 35.79 21.58
N LYS A 406 13.86 36.00 20.43
CA LYS A 406 12.59 36.72 20.33
C LYS A 406 11.51 35.89 19.62
N ASP A 407 10.32 35.92 20.19
CA ASP A 407 9.05 35.49 19.62
C ASP A 407 8.81 36.20 18.27
N LYS A 408 8.23 35.48 17.31
CA LYS A 408 7.93 36.02 15.97
C LYS A 408 6.45 36.34 15.90
N SER A 409 6.09 37.58 15.62
CA SER A 409 4.70 37.98 15.35
C SER A 409 4.52 38.47 13.92
N PHE A 410 3.36 38.20 13.34
CA PHE A 410 2.94 38.76 12.06
C PHE A 410 1.47 39.18 12.12
N LYS A 411 1.12 40.28 11.44
CA LYS A 411 -0.26 40.79 11.39
C LYS A 411 -0.89 40.48 10.05
N SER A 412 -2.14 40.03 10.06
CA SER A 412 -2.99 39.94 8.87
C SER A 412 -4.32 40.62 9.18
N ASN A 413 -4.58 41.77 8.54
CA ASN A 413 -5.75 42.61 8.80
C ASN A 413 -5.90 42.97 10.29
N LYS A 414 -7.04 42.65 10.91
CA LYS A 414 -7.37 42.91 12.33
C LYS A 414 -6.85 41.82 13.28
N LEU A 415 -6.13 40.81 12.80
CA LEU A 415 -5.64 39.69 13.61
C LEU A 415 -4.12 39.73 13.73
N ASN A 416 -3.64 39.58 14.96
CA ASN A 416 -2.23 39.42 15.27
C ASN A 416 -1.95 37.94 15.51
N PHE A 417 -0.97 37.39 14.81
CA PHE A 417 -0.48 36.04 15.00
C PHE A 417 0.86 36.12 15.70
N GLU A 418 1.02 35.38 16.78
CA GLU A 418 2.24 35.34 17.56
C GLU A 418 2.70 33.89 17.70
N ILE A 419 3.97 33.64 17.40
CA ILE A 419 4.61 32.35 17.59
C ILE A 419 5.41 32.44 18.88
N HIS A 420 4.86 31.80 19.91
CA HIS A 420 5.47 31.65 21.22
C HIS A 420 6.10 30.27 21.34
N GLN A 421 7.36 30.20 21.78
CA GLN A 421 7.97 28.93 22.15
C GLN A 421 7.84 28.74 23.67
N GLY A 422 6.94 27.85 24.12
CA GLY A 422 6.70 27.66 25.55
C GLY A 422 5.89 26.40 25.89
N ASP A 423 5.58 26.27 27.18
CA ASP A 423 4.67 25.25 27.71
C ASP A 423 3.23 25.77 27.63
N ILE A 424 2.37 25.05 26.92
CA ILE A 424 0.95 25.40 26.72
C ILE A 424 0.18 25.55 28.03
N THR A 425 0.63 24.92 29.13
CA THR A 425 0.01 25.05 30.45
C THR A 425 0.26 26.41 31.11
N GLN A 426 1.21 27.19 30.58
CA GLN A 426 1.56 28.53 31.05
C GLN A 426 1.02 29.63 30.12
N GLU A 427 0.26 29.26 29.08
CA GLU A 427 -0.36 30.19 28.13
C GLU A 427 -1.41 31.06 28.84
N ARG A 428 -1.47 32.34 28.48
CA ARG A 428 -2.37 33.33 29.11
C ARG A 428 -3.47 33.83 28.18
N SER A 429 -3.55 33.27 26.97
CA SER A 429 -4.63 33.53 26.03
C SER A 429 -6.00 33.18 26.64
N ASP A 430 -7.05 33.93 26.26
CA ASP A 430 -8.42 33.73 26.76
C ASP A 430 -8.94 32.30 26.51
N VAL A 431 -8.44 31.64 25.46
CA VAL A 431 -8.81 30.28 25.07
C VAL A 431 -7.55 29.49 24.73
N VAL A 432 -7.45 28.29 25.31
CA VAL A 432 -6.45 27.27 24.95
C VAL A 432 -7.15 26.11 24.26
N VAL A 433 -6.69 25.76 23.07
CA VAL A 433 -7.25 24.64 22.30
C VAL A 433 -6.46 23.37 22.57
N ASN A 434 -7.13 22.32 23.03
CA ASN A 434 -6.52 21.01 23.24
C ASN A 434 -7.05 19.97 22.25
N ARG A 435 -6.16 19.11 21.74
CA ARG A 435 -6.53 17.98 20.89
C ARG A 435 -6.68 16.72 21.75
N VAL A 436 -7.89 16.17 21.79
CA VAL A 436 -8.23 14.93 22.50
C VAL A 436 -8.60 13.79 21.55
N THR A 437 -8.57 12.55 22.04
CA THR A 437 -9.07 11.37 21.34
C THR A 437 -10.61 11.32 21.37
N GLU A 438 -11.23 10.49 20.53
CA GLU A 438 -12.70 10.32 20.49
C GLU A 438 -13.32 9.94 21.84
N SER A 439 -12.56 9.23 22.69
CA SER A 439 -12.96 8.87 24.05
C SER A 439 -12.99 10.04 25.04
N LEU A 440 -12.58 11.24 24.63
CA LEU A 440 -12.42 12.43 25.48
C LEU A 440 -11.55 12.17 26.72
N ASP A 441 -10.59 11.25 26.60
CA ASP A 441 -9.64 10.90 27.66
C ASP A 441 -8.40 11.78 27.57
N LEU A 442 -8.31 12.78 28.45
CA LEU A 442 -7.22 13.74 28.54
C LEU A 442 -5.92 13.12 29.09
N SER A 443 -5.96 11.90 29.63
CA SER A 443 -4.74 11.17 30.00
C SER A 443 -3.94 10.66 28.79
N LYS A 444 -4.53 10.75 27.58
CA LYS A 444 -3.93 10.31 26.33
C LYS A 444 -3.31 11.49 25.56
N GLY A 445 -2.00 11.41 25.31
CA GLY A 445 -1.23 12.42 24.58
C GLY A 445 -0.46 13.37 25.49
N ALA A 446 0.70 13.83 25.03
CA ALA A 446 1.63 14.61 25.86
C ALA A 446 1.06 15.98 26.28
N ALA A 447 0.46 16.72 25.35
CA ALA A 447 -0.16 18.02 25.62
C ALA A 447 -1.41 17.89 26.51
N SER A 448 -2.30 16.95 26.21
CA SER A 448 -3.50 16.68 27.03
C SER A 448 -3.15 16.27 28.45
N LYS A 449 -2.12 15.44 28.65
CA LYS A 449 -1.66 15.05 29.98
C LYS A 449 -1.05 16.22 30.75
N ALA A 450 -0.32 17.10 30.08
CA ALA A 450 0.21 18.32 30.68
C ALA A 450 -0.92 19.25 31.13
N ILE A 451 -1.92 19.47 30.26
CA ILE A 451 -3.10 20.28 30.56
C ILE A 451 -3.93 19.66 31.69
N LEU A 452 -4.17 18.35 31.68
CA LEU A 452 -4.87 17.64 32.76
C LEU A 452 -4.14 17.78 34.10
N LYS A 453 -2.80 17.65 34.08
CA LYS A 453 -1.97 17.82 35.28
C LYS A 453 -2.02 19.26 35.82
N ALA A 454 -2.09 20.25 34.95
CA ALA A 454 -2.11 21.66 35.33
C ALA A 454 -3.51 22.15 35.76
N ALA A 455 -4.57 21.72 35.06
CA ALA A 455 -5.95 22.13 35.31
C ALA A 455 -6.67 21.28 36.37
N GLY A 456 -6.14 20.08 36.68
CA GLY A 456 -6.71 19.13 37.63
C GLY A 456 -7.84 18.27 37.04
N ASP A 457 -8.22 17.22 37.76
CA ASP A 457 -9.14 16.17 37.28
C ASP A 457 -10.57 16.67 36.99
N ASN A 458 -10.93 17.86 37.44
CA ASN A 458 -12.22 18.48 37.15
C ASN A 458 -12.42 18.68 35.64
N ILE A 459 -11.37 18.99 34.88
CA ILE A 459 -11.47 19.15 33.42
C ILE A 459 -11.81 17.82 32.73
N GLN A 460 -11.31 16.70 33.26
CA GLN A 460 -11.64 15.37 32.75
C GLN A 460 -13.10 14.99 33.03
N THR A 461 -13.61 15.40 34.18
CA THR A 461 -15.02 15.23 34.55
C THR A 461 -15.92 16.08 33.64
N GLU A 462 -15.55 17.34 33.40
CA GLU A 462 -16.30 18.25 32.56
C GLU A 462 -16.32 17.80 31.09
N CYS A 463 -15.19 17.31 30.54
CA CYS A 463 -15.15 16.73 29.20
C CYS A 463 -16.07 15.51 29.05
N ARG A 464 -16.14 14.64 30.06
CA ARG A 464 -17.06 13.48 30.06
C ARG A 464 -18.53 13.90 30.18
N ARG A 465 -18.81 15.03 30.83
CA ARG A 465 -20.16 15.58 30.99
C ARG A 465 -20.62 16.32 29.73
N GLY A 466 -19.77 17.17 29.17
CA GLY A 466 -20.05 17.97 27.96
C GLY A 466 -20.19 17.14 26.68
N GLY A 467 -19.51 15.98 26.62
CA GLY A 467 -19.67 15.01 25.52
C GLY A 467 -21.08 14.43 25.37
N LYS A 468 -21.98 14.59 26.36
CA LYS A 468 -23.39 14.16 26.25
C LYS A 468 -24.35 15.24 25.74
N SER A 469 -23.90 16.50 25.62
CA SER A 469 -24.77 17.63 25.23
C SER A 469 -24.50 18.15 23.81
N TYR A 470 -23.51 17.62 23.11
CA TYR A 470 -23.13 18.03 21.75
C TYR A 470 -22.95 16.85 20.77
N ILE A 471 -23.52 15.68 21.09
CA ILE A 471 -23.66 14.53 20.18
C ILE A 471 -25.13 14.38 19.81
#